data_AF-A0A377D8P2-F1
#
_entry.id   AF-A0A377D8P2-F1
#
_cell.length_a   1.000
_cell.length_b   1.000
_cell.length_c   1.000
_cell.angle_alpha   90.00
_cell.angle_beta   90.00
_cell.angle_gamma   90.00
#
_symmetry.space_group_name_H-M   'P 1'
#
loop_
_entity.id
_entity.type
_entity.pdbx_description
1 polymer ?
#
loop_
_entity_poly.entity_id
_entity_poly.type
_entity_poly.pdbx_seq_one_letter_code
_entity_poly.pdbx_strand_id
1 'polypeptide(L)'
;MMNDSFCRIIAGEIQARPEQVDAAVRLLDEGNTVPFIARYRKEITGGLDDTQLRNLETRLSYLRELEERRQAILKSISEQGKLTDDLAKAINATLSKTELEDLYLPYKPKRRTRGQIAIEAGLEPLADLLWSDPSHTPEVAAAQYVDADKGVADTKAALDGARYILMERFAEDAALLAKVRDYLWKNAHLVLRW
;
A
#
# COMPACT_ATOMS: atom_id res chain seq x y z
N MET A 1 -2.44 4.17 23.90
CA MET A 1 -2.33 2.98 23.02
C MET A 1 -1.68 3.28 21.67
N MET A 2 -2.22 4.19 20.84
CA MET A 2 -1.63 4.49 19.52
C MET A 2 -0.33 5.32 19.62
N ASN A 3 -0.34 6.38 20.44
CA ASN A 3 0.86 7.17 20.76
C ASN A 3 1.96 6.32 21.43
N ASP A 4 1.59 5.33 22.24
CA ASP A 4 2.58 4.44 22.90
C ASP A 4 3.35 3.59 21.88
N SER A 5 2.68 3.17 20.79
CA SER A 5 3.33 2.44 19.70
C SER A 5 4.31 3.33 18.94
N PHE A 6 3.89 4.56 18.59
CA PHE A 6 4.77 5.53 17.92
C PHE A 6 5.98 5.89 18.77
N CYS A 7 5.77 6.12 20.07
CA CYS A 7 6.86 6.45 20.98
C CYS A 7 7.92 5.34 21.03
N ARG A 8 7.51 4.07 21.01
CA ARG A 8 8.46 2.94 20.98
C ARG A 8 9.23 2.85 19.66
N ILE A 9 8.55 3.03 18.53
CA ILE A 9 9.19 3.01 17.20
C ILE A 9 10.24 4.12 17.13
N ILE A 10 9.83 5.35 17.42
CA ILE A 10 10.71 6.52 17.35
C ILE A 10 11.87 6.39 18.35
N ALA A 11 11.61 5.91 19.57
CA ALA A 11 12.64 5.70 20.59
C ALA A 11 13.78 4.79 20.08
N GLY A 12 13.44 3.70 19.40
CA GLY A 12 14.43 2.81 18.76
C GLY A 12 15.21 3.51 17.65
N GLU A 13 14.54 4.31 16.82
CA GLU A 13 15.16 5.01 15.68
C GLU A 13 16.11 6.14 16.12
N ILE A 14 15.82 6.87 17.20
CA ILE A 14 16.64 7.99 17.69
C ILE A 14 17.54 7.63 18.87
N GLN A 15 17.60 6.35 19.26
CA GLN A 15 18.35 5.84 20.40
C GLN A 15 17.99 6.54 21.73
N ALA A 16 16.70 6.73 21.97
CA ALA A 16 16.17 7.34 23.19
C ALA A 16 15.30 6.35 23.96
N ARG A 17 14.90 6.70 25.18
CA ARG A 17 13.91 5.94 25.94
C ARG A 17 12.49 6.37 25.53
N PRO A 18 11.50 5.46 25.51
CA PRO A 18 10.11 5.78 25.15
C PRO A 18 9.51 6.93 25.96
N GLU A 19 9.88 7.07 27.24
CA GLU A 19 9.38 8.15 28.12
C GLU A 19 9.90 9.53 27.68
N GLN A 20 11.12 9.58 27.13
CA GLN A 20 11.70 10.83 26.60
C GLN A 20 10.98 11.26 25.32
N VAL A 21 10.64 10.29 24.47
CA VAL A 21 9.86 10.53 23.26
C VAL A 21 8.45 10.99 23.62
N ASP A 22 7.77 10.31 24.55
CA ASP A 22 6.42 10.70 25.00
C ASP A 22 6.40 12.14 25.55
N ALA A 23 7.38 12.50 26.38
CA ALA A 23 7.52 13.86 26.89
C ALA A 23 7.73 14.90 25.78
N ALA A 24 8.59 14.60 24.79
CA ALA A 24 8.81 15.49 23.65
C ALA A 24 7.58 15.60 22.74
N VAL A 25 6.86 14.50 22.49
CA VAL A 25 5.61 14.48 21.72
C VAL A 25 4.57 15.39 22.36
N ARG A 26 4.36 15.31 23.68
CA ARG A 26 3.42 16.20 24.40
C ARG A 26 3.77 17.67 24.22
N LEU A 27 5.06 18.01 24.33
CA LEU A 27 5.51 19.39 24.14
C LEU A 27 5.27 19.88 22.69
N LEU A 28 5.51 19.03 21.69
CA LEU A 28 5.20 19.35 20.28
C LEU A 28 3.70 19.53 20.06
N ASP A 29 2.87 18.69 20.67
CA ASP A 29 1.40 18.77 20.58
C ASP A 29 0.82 20.02 21.28
N GLU A 30 1.50 20.51 22.31
CA GLU A 30 1.24 21.81 22.95
C GLU A 30 1.68 23.02 22.09
N GLY A 31 2.28 22.78 20.92
CA GLY A 31 2.72 23.81 19.97
C GLY A 31 4.12 24.35 20.24
N ASN A 32 4.92 23.71 21.09
CA ASN A 32 6.32 24.11 21.28
C ASN A 32 7.16 23.71 20.05
N THR A 33 8.12 24.55 19.66
CA THR A 33 9.01 24.26 18.54
C THR A 33 10.25 23.46 18.99
N VAL A 34 10.85 22.69 18.09
CA VAL A 34 12.09 21.95 18.39
C VAL A 34 13.19 22.81 19.01
N PRO A 35 13.55 24.01 18.47
CA PRO A 35 14.56 24.87 19.10
C PRO A 35 14.18 25.33 20.51
N PHE A 36 12.88 25.54 20.78
CA PHE A 36 12.40 25.90 22.11
C PHE A 36 12.54 24.73 23.09
N ILE A 37 12.13 23.53 22.68
CA ILE A 37 12.22 22.32 23.51
C ILE A 37 13.68 22.02 23.85
N ALA A 38 14.57 22.03 22.84
CA ALA A 38 15.99 21.74 22.99
C ALA A 38 16.69 22.70 23.99
N ARG A 39 16.25 23.96 24.05
CA ARG A 39 16.84 24.99 24.92
C ARG A 39 16.21 25.09 26.29
N TYR A 40 14.87 25.02 26.38
CA TYR A 40 14.12 25.42 27.58
C TYR A 40 13.33 24.27 28.23
N ARG A 41 13.33 23.08 27.64
CA ARG A 41 12.60 21.90 28.13
C ARG A 41 13.47 20.64 28.22
N LYS A 42 14.79 20.81 28.25
CA LYS A 42 15.78 19.72 28.25
C LYS A 42 15.59 18.74 29.41
N GLU A 43 15.25 19.24 30.61
CA GLU A 43 15.00 18.38 31.78
C GLU A 43 13.75 17.51 31.61
N ILE A 44 12.72 18.04 30.93
CA ILE A 44 11.45 17.34 30.71
C ILE A 44 11.63 16.22 29.69
N THR A 45 12.42 16.43 28.64
CA THR A 45 12.74 15.41 27.64
C THR A 45 13.87 14.48 28.07
N GLY A 46 14.44 14.66 29.27
CA GLY A 46 15.57 13.88 29.76
C GLY A 46 16.84 14.06 28.94
N GLY A 47 17.03 15.22 28.31
CA GLY A 47 18.28 15.57 27.64
C GLY A 47 18.32 15.39 26.13
N LEU A 48 17.19 15.17 25.44
CA LEU A 48 17.18 15.05 23.97
C LEU A 48 17.82 16.27 23.30
N ASP A 49 18.71 16.04 22.35
CA ASP A 49 19.36 17.09 21.58
C ASP A 49 18.54 17.55 20.36
N ASP A 50 18.99 18.62 19.69
CA ASP A 50 18.30 19.21 18.53
C ASP A 50 18.14 18.21 17.38
N THR A 51 19.13 17.36 17.13
CA THR A 51 19.10 16.35 16.06
C THR A 51 18.06 15.29 16.38
N GLN A 52 18.05 14.78 17.61
CA GLN A 52 17.07 13.80 18.07
C GLN A 52 15.64 14.36 18.00
N LEU A 53 15.44 15.60 18.42
CA LEU A 53 14.13 16.25 18.39
C LEU A 53 13.61 16.51 16.96
N ARG A 54 14.48 16.90 16.02
CA ARG A 54 14.11 17.05 14.60
C ARG A 54 13.73 15.72 13.95
N ASN A 55 14.50 14.67 14.24
CA ASN A 55 14.21 13.33 13.74
C ASN A 55 12.89 12.81 14.32
N LEU A 56 12.66 13.03 15.62
CA LEU A 56 11.40 12.73 16.29
C LEU A 56 10.23 13.45 15.65
N GLU A 57 10.31 14.77 15.46
CA GLU A 57 9.23 15.58 14.85
C GLU A 57 8.89 15.08 13.45
N THR A 58 9.90 14.90 12.59
CA THR A 58 9.74 14.38 11.22
C THR A 58 9.08 13.00 11.24
N ARG A 59 9.55 12.12 12.12
CA ARG A 59 9.06 10.75 12.18
C ARG A 59 7.64 10.67 12.74
N LEU A 60 7.35 11.43 13.78
CA LEU A 60 6.02 11.54 14.38
C LEU A 60 5.00 11.99 13.33
N SER A 61 5.33 13.02 12.55
CA SER A 61 4.47 13.48 11.46
C SER A 61 4.21 12.36 10.45
N TYR A 62 5.25 11.67 9.99
CA TYR A 62 5.11 10.54 9.07
C TYR A 62 4.18 9.45 9.61
N LEU A 63 4.35 9.04 10.87
CA LEU A 63 3.57 7.97 11.49
C LEU A 63 2.11 8.37 11.69
N ARG A 64 1.84 9.63 12.01
CA ARG A 64 0.47 10.18 12.08
C ARG A 64 -0.22 10.16 10.72
N GLU A 65 0.45 10.64 9.68
CA GLU A 65 -0.08 10.60 8.30
C GLU A 65 -0.30 9.16 7.81
N LEU A 66 0.61 8.25 8.15
CA LEU A 66 0.47 6.82 7.84
C LEU A 66 -0.78 6.23 8.51
N GLU A 67 -1.00 6.56 9.77
CA GLU A 67 -2.14 6.06 10.54
C GLU A 67 -3.48 6.63 10.05
N GLU A 68 -3.54 7.94 9.81
CA GLU A 68 -4.74 8.55 9.21
C GLU A 68 -5.10 7.85 7.90
N ARG A 69 -4.09 7.63 7.05
CA ARG A 69 -4.28 6.92 5.79
C ARG A 69 -4.70 5.46 5.99
N ARG A 70 -4.11 4.77 6.96
CA ARG A 70 -4.45 3.39 7.32
C ARG A 70 -5.92 3.26 7.71
N GLN A 71 -6.41 4.15 8.57
CA GLN A 71 -7.81 4.14 8.99
C GLN A 71 -8.76 4.39 7.81
N ALA A 72 -8.43 5.32 6.91
CA ALA A 72 -9.21 5.57 5.70
C ALA A 72 -9.27 4.34 4.78
N ILE A 73 -8.15 3.63 4.61
CA ILE A 73 -8.06 2.40 3.82
C ILE A 73 -8.89 1.28 4.46
N LEU A 74 -8.71 1.01 5.75
CA LEU A 74 -9.48 -0.01 6.47
C LEU A 74 -10.98 0.23 6.34
N LYS A 75 -11.42 1.48 6.51
CA LYS A 75 -12.81 1.87 6.33
C LYS A 75 -13.29 1.59 4.92
N SER A 76 -12.55 2.04 3.90
CA SER A 76 -12.93 1.84 2.49
C SER A 76 -13.05 0.36 2.08
N ILE A 77 -12.15 -0.50 2.58
CA ILE A 77 -12.19 -1.94 2.30
C ILE A 77 -13.34 -2.61 3.07
N SER A 78 -13.57 -2.19 4.31
CA SER A 78 -14.68 -2.68 5.15
C SER A 78 -16.04 -2.35 4.53
N GLU A 79 -16.22 -1.13 4.01
CA GLU A 79 -17.44 -0.71 3.30
C GLU A 79 -17.73 -1.54 2.04
N GLN A 80 -16.70 -2.16 1.44
CA GLN A 80 -16.85 -3.09 0.32
C GLN A 80 -17.13 -4.54 0.75
N GLY A 81 -17.12 -4.83 2.06
CA GLY A 81 -17.26 -6.19 2.59
C GLY A 81 -16.07 -7.11 2.29
N LYS A 82 -14.91 -6.55 1.93
CA LYS A 82 -13.72 -7.31 1.51
C LYS A 82 -12.60 -7.36 2.56
N LEU A 83 -12.82 -6.79 3.74
CA LEU A 83 -11.81 -6.73 4.79
C LEU A 83 -11.73 -8.06 5.54
N THR A 84 -10.75 -8.89 5.17
CA THR A 84 -10.44 -10.13 5.89
C THR A 84 -9.55 -9.86 7.10
N ASP A 85 -9.55 -10.77 8.08
CA ASP A 85 -8.70 -10.66 9.27
C ASP A 85 -7.21 -10.61 8.92
N ASP A 86 -6.77 -11.37 7.93
CA ASP A 86 -5.37 -11.41 7.50
C ASP A 86 -4.98 -10.11 6.79
N LEU A 87 -5.86 -9.54 5.97
CA LEU A 87 -5.64 -8.24 5.34
C LEU A 87 -5.61 -7.12 6.39
N ALA A 88 -6.53 -7.15 7.35
CA ALA A 88 -6.55 -6.18 8.45
C ALA A 88 -5.25 -6.26 9.28
N LYS A 89 -4.74 -7.46 9.57
CA LYS A 89 -3.44 -7.64 10.23
C LYS A 89 -2.29 -7.07 9.39
N ALA A 90 -2.25 -7.35 8.10
CA ALA A 90 -1.21 -6.84 7.20
C ALA A 90 -1.20 -5.31 7.13
N ILE A 91 -2.38 -4.69 7.00
CA ILE A 91 -2.55 -3.22 6.96
C ILE A 91 -2.15 -2.58 8.30
N ASN A 92 -2.47 -3.22 9.44
CA ASN A 92 -2.07 -2.71 10.75
C ASN A 92 -0.58 -2.87 11.04
N ALA A 93 0.07 -3.89 10.45
CA ALA A 93 1.49 -4.17 10.68
C ALA A 93 2.45 -3.30 9.86
N THR A 94 2.03 -2.76 8.71
CA THR A 94 2.94 -1.99 7.86
C THR A 94 3.32 -0.63 8.47
N LEU A 95 4.60 -0.29 8.33
CA LEU A 95 5.18 1.01 8.70
C LEU A 95 5.56 1.85 7.47
N SER A 96 5.23 1.38 6.26
CA SER A 96 5.56 2.01 4.99
C SER A 96 4.30 2.50 4.31
N LYS A 97 4.25 3.80 3.99
CA LYS A 97 3.16 4.38 3.19
C LYS A 97 3.03 3.70 1.82
N THR A 98 4.14 3.24 1.24
CA THR A 98 4.12 2.56 -0.06
C THR A 98 3.48 1.19 0.04
N GLU A 99 3.90 0.37 1.02
CA GLU A 99 3.29 -0.96 1.23
C GLU A 99 1.82 -0.86 1.60
N LEU A 100 1.45 0.17 2.38
CA LEU A 100 0.06 0.45 2.71
C LEU A 100 -0.78 0.71 1.44
N GLU A 101 -0.27 1.49 0.49
CA GLU A 101 -0.96 1.71 -0.79
C GLU A 101 -0.97 0.45 -1.67
N ASP A 102 0.10 -0.35 -1.66
CA ASP A 102 0.16 -1.62 -2.41
C ASP A 102 -0.95 -2.58 -1.93
N LEU A 103 -1.14 -2.71 -0.61
CA LEU A 103 -2.20 -3.52 -0.02
C LEU A 103 -3.61 -3.00 -0.34
N TYR A 104 -3.75 -1.69 -0.51
CA TYR A 104 -5.03 -1.06 -0.86
C TYR A 104 -5.36 -1.13 -2.35
N LEU A 105 -4.37 -1.31 -3.21
CA LEU A 105 -4.49 -1.17 -4.66
C LEU A 105 -5.64 -2.00 -5.29
N PRO A 106 -5.88 -3.27 -4.90
CA PRO A 106 -6.99 -4.08 -5.42
C PRO A 106 -8.39 -3.55 -5.06
N TYR A 107 -8.50 -2.77 -3.97
CA TYR A 107 -9.75 -2.27 -3.40
C TYR A 107 -10.00 -0.80 -3.70
N LYS A 108 -9.00 -0.10 -4.24
CA LYS A 108 -9.11 1.30 -4.59
C LYS A 108 -10.18 1.46 -5.67
N PRO A 109 -11.19 2.34 -5.49
CA PRO A 109 -12.19 2.59 -6.52
C PRO A 109 -11.53 3.01 -7.84
N LYS A 110 -11.83 2.28 -8.92
CA LYS A 110 -11.25 2.53 -10.25
C LYS A 110 -12.28 3.10 -11.20
N ARG A 111 -11.80 3.92 -12.13
CA ARG A 111 -12.53 4.17 -13.37
C ARG A 111 -12.71 2.85 -14.11
N ARG A 112 -13.78 2.72 -14.90
CA ARG A 112 -14.08 1.52 -15.69
C ARG A 112 -12.87 1.14 -16.57
N THR A 113 -12.10 0.14 -16.14
CA THR A 113 -10.87 -0.35 -16.80
C THR A 113 -11.19 -1.36 -17.89
N ARG A 114 -10.19 -1.71 -18.72
CA ARG A 114 -10.36 -2.77 -19.72
C ARG A 114 -10.62 -4.13 -19.06
N GLY A 115 -9.95 -4.42 -17.94
CA GLY A 115 -10.22 -5.61 -17.14
C GLY A 115 -11.64 -5.61 -16.58
N GLN A 116 -12.12 -4.48 -16.03
CA GLN A 116 -13.48 -4.38 -15.50
C GLN A 116 -14.55 -4.58 -16.60
N ILE A 117 -14.34 -4.00 -17.78
CA ILE A 117 -15.23 -4.21 -18.95
C ILE A 117 -15.25 -5.70 -19.35
N ALA A 118 -14.09 -6.37 -19.32
CA ALA A 118 -14.00 -7.80 -19.60
C ALA A 118 -14.70 -8.66 -18.54
N ILE A 119 -14.61 -8.30 -17.25
CA ILE A 119 -15.35 -8.97 -16.17
C ILE A 119 -16.86 -8.78 -16.37
N GLU A 120 -17.32 -7.55 -16.66
CA GLU A 120 -18.73 -7.25 -16.97
C GLU A 120 -19.24 -8.01 -18.19
N ALA A 121 -18.37 -8.27 -19.18
CA ALA A 121 -18.66 -9.10 -20.35
C ALA A 121 -18.65 -10.61 -20.05
N GLY A 122 -18.30 -11.04 -18.84
CA GLY A 122 -18.28 -12.44 -18.42
C GLY A 122 -17.01 -13.21 -18.80
N LEU A 123 -15.89 -12.51 -19.03
CA LEU A 123 -14.60 -13.11 -19.40
C LEU A 123 -13.73 -13.54 -18.21
N GLU A 124 -14.18 -13.29 -16.97
CA GLU A 124 -13.43 -13.69 -15.77
C GLU A 124 -13.19 -15.21 -15.68
N PRO A 125 -14.18 -16.09 -15.93
CA PRO A 125 -13.96 -17.54 -15.90
C PRO A 125 -12.96 -18.02 -16.97
N LEU A 126 -12.88 -17.34 -18.13
CA LEU A 126 -11.87 -17.63 -19.15
C LEU A 126 -10.46 -17.30 -18.63
N ALA A 127 -10.29 -16.15 -17.99
CA ALA A 127 -9.03 -15.75 -17.39
C ALA A 127 -8.59 -16.74 -16.30
N ASP A 128 -9.51 -17.17 -15.44
CA ASP A 128 -9.25 -18.13 -14.37
C ASP A 128 -8.86 -19.51 -14.93
N LEU A 129 -9.57 -19.99 -15.95
CA LEU A 129 -9.30 -21.27 -16.60
C LEU A 129 -7.89 -21.31 -17.20
N LEU A 130 -7.55 -20.31 -18.02
CA LEU A 130 -6.26 -20.26 -18.72
C LEU A 130 -5.09 -20.04 -17.75
N TRP A 131 -5.34 -19.40 -16.61
CA TRP A 131 -4.33 -19.22 -15.57
C TRP A 131 -4.11 -20.49 -14.75
N SER A 132 -5.20 -21.18 -14.37
CA SER A 132 -5.13 -22.36 -13.50
C SER A 132 -4.71 -23.63 -14.22
N ASP A 133 -5.03 -23.77 -15.51
CA ASP A 133 -4.68 -24.93 -16.32
C ASP A 133 -4.08 -24.53 -17.68
N PRO A 134 -2.73 -24.44 -17.76
CA PRO A 134 -2.01 -24.13 -18.98
C PRO A 134 -2.13 -25.18 -20.10
N SER A 135 -2.75 -26.34 -19.85
CA SER A 135 -2.91 -27.38 -20.88
C SER A 135 -4.01 -27.05 -21.90
N HIS A 136 -4.90 -26.11 -21.58
CA HIS A 136 -5.94 -25.65 -22.48
C HIS A 136 -5.35 -24.90 -23.68
N THR A 137 -5.91 -25.14 -24.87
CA THR A 137 -5.63 -24.29 -26.05
C THR A 137 -6.44 -22.98 -25.91
N PRO A 138 -5.80 -21.80 -25.76
CA PRO A 138 -6.49 -20.56 -25.47
C PRO A 138 -7.60 -20.21 -26.46
N GLU A 139 -7.33 -20.38 -27.75
CA GLU A 139 -8.27 -20.07 -28.83
C GLU A 139 -9.53 -20.95 -28.77
N VAL A 140 -9.38 -22.22 -28.38
CA VAL A 140 -10.50 -23.17 -28.23
C VAL A 140 -11.32 -22.80 -26.99
N ALA A 141 -10.65 -22.54 -25.87
CA ALA A 141 -11.32 -22.16 -24.64
C ALA A 141 -12.07 -20.82 -24.77
N ALA A 142 -11.53 -19.88 -25.54
CA ALA A 142 -12.14 -18.56 -25.76
C ALA A 142 -13.39 -18.59 -26.66
N ALA A 143 -13.56 -19.62 -27.49
CA ALA A 143 -14.69 -19.70 -28.42
C ALA A 143 -16.06 -19.67 -27.73
N GLN A 144 -16.17 -20.24 -26.52
CA GLN A 144 -17.41 -20.25 -25.74
C GLN A 144 -17.77 -18.88 -25.12
N TYR A 145 -16.86 -17.91 -25.16
CA TYR A 145 -17.02 -16.58 -24.57
C TYR A 145 -17.24 -15.47 -25.63
N VAL A 146 -17.35 -15.83 -26.92
CA VAL A 146 -17.65 -14.88 -27.99
C VAL A 146 -19.12 -14.47 -27.90
N ASP A 147 -19.36 -13.18 -27.72
CA ASP A 147 -20.67 -12.60 -27.51
C ASP A 147 -20.66 -11.13 -27.97
N ALA A 148 -21.14 -10.89 -29.19
CA ALA A 148 -21.14 -9.57 -29.80
C ALA A 148 -22.00 -8.55 -29.02
N ASP A 149 -23.06 -9.01 -28.34
CA ASP A 149 -23.95 -8.16 -27.55
C ASP A 149 -23.26 -7.66 -26.28
N LYS A 150 -22.26 -8.41 -25.78
CA LYS A 150 -21.38 -8.00 -24.67
C LYS A 150 -20.10 -7.30 -25.14
N GLY A 151 -19.98 -7.00 -26.43
CA GLY A 151 -18.81 -6.34 -27.01
C GLY A 151 -17.62 -7.27 -27.24
N VAL A 152 -17.82 -8.58 -27.25
CA VAL A 152 -16.79 -9.61 -27.51
C VAL A 152 -17.00 -10.17 -28.91
N ALA A 153 -16.45 -9.48 -29.92
CA ALA A 153 -16.75 -9.76 -31.32
C ALA A 153 -16.16 -11.07 -31.87
N ASP A 154 -15.03 -11.52 -31.32
CA ASP A 154 -14.31 -12.71 -31.77
C ASP A 154 -13.47 -13.33 -30.63
N THR A 155 -12.84 -14.48 -30.90
CA THR A 155 -11.99 -15.18 -29.93
C THR A 155 -10.80 -14.33 -29.49
N LYS A 156 -10.29 -13.48 -30.39
CA LYS A 156 -9.18 -12.57 -30.09
C LYS A 156 -9.61 -11.52 -29.06
N ALA A 157 -10.81 -10.93 -29.20
CA ALA A 157 -11.37 -9.99 -28.25
C ALA A 157 -11.59 -10.64 -26.87
N ALA A 158 -12.05 -11.90 -26.84
CA ALA A 158 -12.19 -12.67 -25.60
C ALA A 158 -10.84 -12.88 -24.90
N LEU A 159 -9.81 -13.29 -25.65
CA LEU A 159 -8.46 -13.48 -25.12
C LEU A 159 -7.80 -12.16 -24.69
N ASP A 160 -7.98 -11.08 -25.44
CA ASP A 160 -7.51 -9.75 -25.07
C ASP A 160 -8.16 -9.28 -23.76
N GLY A 161 -9.48 -9.50 -23.61
CA GLY A 161 -10.20 -9.23 -22.37
C GLY A 161 -9.67 -10.03 -21.18
N ALA A 162 -9.54 -11.36 -21.33
CA ALA A 162 -8.96 -12.22 -20.30
C ALA A 162 -7.52 -11.80 -19.94
N ARG A 163 -6.72 -11.38 -20.93
CA ARG A 163 -5.37 -10.85 -20.70
C ARG A 163 -5.40 -9.58 -19.85
N TYR A 164 -6.31 -8.63 -20.10
CA TYR A 164 -6.43 -7.43 -19.28
C TYR A 164 -6.79 -7.76 -17.83
N ILE A 165 -7.68 -8.73 -17.61
CA ILE A 165 -8.02 -9.21 -16.26
C ILE A 165 -6.77 -9.70 -15.54
N LEU A 166 -5.98 -10.57 -16.16
CA LEU A 166 -4.76 -11.11 -15.56
C LEU A 166 -3.68 -10.03 -15.37
N MET A 167 -3.50 -9.13 -16.34
CA MET A 167 -2.55 -8.01 -16.22
C MET A 167 -2.88 -7.12 -15.04
N GLU A 168 -4.15 -6.78 -14.83
CA GLU A 168 -4.59 -5.95 -13.69
C GLU A 168 -4.38 -6.71 -12.38
N ARG A 169 -4.72 -8.00 -12.30
CA ARG A 169 -4.46 -8.81 -11.10
C ARG A 169 -2.97 -8.87 -10.74
N PHE A 170 -2.08 -9.06 -11.73
CA PHE A 170 -0.65 -9.12 -11.48
C PHE A 170 -0.06 -7.76 -11.11
N ALA A 171 -0.53 -6.69 -11.75
CA ALA A 171 -0.06 -5.34 -11.46
C ALA A 171 -0.46 -4.84 -10.05
N GLU A 172 -1.38 -5.55 -9.39
CA GLU A 172 -1.94 -5.16 -8.10
C GLU A 172 -1.64 -6.15 -6.97
N ASP A 173 -0.87 -7.19 -7.27
CA ASP A 173 -0.36 -8.10 -6.26
C ASP A 173 0.72 -7.39 -5.43
N ALA A 174 0.40 -7.10 -4.16
CA ALA A 174 1.27 -6.37 -3.26
C ALA A 174 2.61 -7.07 -3.02
N ALA A 175 2.62 -8.41 -2.96
CA ALA A 175 3.84 -9.18 -2.74
C ALA A 175 4.78 -9.13 -3.97
N LEU A 176 4.20 -9.20 -5.17
CA LEU A 176 4.92 -9.06 -6.43
C LEU A 176 5.48 -7.64 -6.59
N LEU A 177 4.69 -6.61 -6.31
CA LEU A 177 5.13 -5.22 -6.34
C LEU A 177 6.32 -4.98 -5.39
N ALA A 178 6.24 -5.48 -4.16
CA ALA A 178 7.34 -5.39 -3.21
C ALA A 178 8.62 -6.07 -3.72
N LYS A 179 8.48 -7.29 -4.26
CA LYS A 179 9.61 -8.06 -4.82
C LYS A 179 10.26 -7.36 -6.01
N VAL A 180 9.46 -6.87 -6.96
CA VAL A 180 9.96 -6.18 -8.16
C VAL A 180 10.64 -4.87 -7.76
N ARG A 181 10.06 -4.12 -6.82
CA ARG A 181 10.64 -2.86 -6.31
C ARG A 181 11.99 -3.10 -5.65
N ASP A 182 12.11 -4.10 -4.77
CA ASP A 182 13.38 -4.47 -4.13
C ASP A 182 14.43 -4.89 -5.16
N TYR A 183 14.04 -5.69 -6.16
CA TYR A 183 14.92 -6.10 -7.24
C TYR A 183 15.43 -4.90 -8.05
N LEU A 184 14.54 -3.99 -8.46
CA LEU A 184 14.91 -2.81 -9.23
C LEU A 184 15.81 -1.86 -8.43
N TRP A 185 15.56 -1.66 -7.14
CA TRP A 185 16.43 -0.84 -6.30
C TRP A 185 17.86 -1.37 -6.22
N LYS A 186 18.04 -2.70 -6.22
CA LYS A 186 19.36 -3.33 -6.11
C LYS A 186 20.08 -3.47 -7.45
N ASN A 187 19.35 -3.60 -8.56
CA ASN A 187 19.92 -4.05 -9.84
C ASN A 187 19.68 -3.08 -11.01
N ALA A 188 18.80 -2.10 -10.90
CA ALA A 188 18.53 -1.18 -12.01
C ALA A 188 19.64 -0.13 -12.14
N HIS A 189 19.90 0.29 -13.39
CA HIS A 189 20.84 1.37 -13.70
C HIS A 189 20.07 2.61 -14.13
N LEU A 190 20.42 3.76 -13.55
CA LEU A 190 19.92 5.05 -14.02
C LEU A 190 20.57 5.36 -15.37
N VAL A 191 19.76 5.52 -16.42
CA VAL A 191 20.23 5.85 -17.76
C VAL A 191 19.86 7.29 -18.08
N LEU A 192 20.87 8.15 -18.21
CA LEU A 192 20.72 9.50 -18.76
C LEU A 192 21.06 9.47 -20.24
N ARG A 193 20.14 9.92 -21.10
CA ARG A 193 20.37 10.13 -22.53
C ARG A 193 20.19 11.62 -22.83
N TRP A 194 21.16 12.17 -23.56
CA TRP A 194 21.18 13.56 -24.04
C TRP A 194 20.55 13.65 -25.42
#